data_AF-A0A0H5RAX3-F1
#
_entry.id   AF-A0A0H5RAX3-F1
#
_cell.length_a   1.000
_cell.length_b   1.000
_cell.length_c   1.000
_cell.angle_alpha   90.00
_cell.angle_beta   90.00
_cell.angle_gamma   90.00
#
_symmetry.space_group_name_H-M   'P 1'
#
loop_
_entity.id
_entity.type
_entity.pdbx_description
1 polymer ?
#
loop_
_entity_poly.entity_id
_entity_poly.type
_entity_poly.pdbx_seq_one_letter_code
_entity_poly.pdbx_strand_id
1 'polypeptide(L)'
;PPPSGPSPNIGSNGDATQRLIVIHPGVVSQERAHERPLLYLVINLAHLPTLGLAMFRGCRRRQHRRHPQGQSIAVEKPSTDPNVPYREPFLHQHDDHEESAIEGLAHRFVFPPHAAKNPFIYRGFKAPRDWTLALNTLFYCDNETANVWSSLFGVIPLAILALNVLVCDHPTFDPSGLFIAMGFFLVNILLTSSYHLFNQVPHLYALWSLLDFAGINMAICSLSFAMSWYGHQMWPSQPWYYEFGTVFLLASIATSISAVYRILTDHDPFWLQSINITAFFLVLQTFINSMPYSSRNICFITFITIGAIIHVAKIPERWFPGCFCFIGHSHMIWHCSYTLAFFCFYSSIVREQVGPNVLWDDNFFNLIETPPSIFPIKRIL
;
A
#
# COMPACT_ATOMS: atom_id res chain seq x y z
N PRO A 1 -2.65 -70.88 -33.99
CA PRO A 1 -3.04 -72.31 -33.89
C PRO A 1 -2.06 -73.05 -32.95
N PRO A 2 -2.56 -73.63 -31.85
CA PRO A 2 -1.79 -74.11 -30.70
C PRO A 2 -1.32 -75.57 -30.87
N PRO A 3 -0.74 -76.18 -29.83
CA PRO A 3 -1.53 -77.14 -29.04
C PRO A 3 -1.24 -76.99 -27.52
N SER A 4 -2.24 -76.83 -26.63
CA SER A 4 -3.18 -77.82 -26.04
C SER A 4 -2.78 -78.20 -24.61
N GLY A 5 -3.67 -77.96 -23.63
CA GLY A 5 -3.54 -78.29 -22.19
C GLY A 5 -3.59 -79.81 -21.87
N PRO A 6 -3.94 -80.28 -20.64
CA PRO A 6 -4.86 -79.68 -19.64
C PRO A 6 -4.43 -79.78 -18.14
N SER A 7 -5.26 -79.19 -17.27
CA SER A 7 -5.29 -79.14 -15.77
C SER A 7 -5.69 -80.49 -15.10
N PRO A 8 -6.14 -80.62 -13.82
CA PRO A 8 -5.97 -79.89 -12.52
C PRO A 8 -5.73 -80.85 -11.30
N ASN A 9 -5.57 -80.33 -10.07
CA ASN A 9 -5.86 -80.99 -8.76
C ASN A 9 -5.93 -79.87 -7.70
N ILE A 10 -7.07 -79.44 -7.13
CA ILE A 10 -8.01 -80.04 -6.15
C ILE A 10 -7.38 -80.44 -4.80
N GLY A 11 -7.85 -79.76 -3.75
CA GLY A 11 -7.86 -80.17 -2.33
C GLY A 11 -7.18 -79.17 -1.40
N SER A 12 -7.74 -78.70 -0.28
CA SER A 12 -9.05 -78.79 0.36
C SER A 12 -8.99 -77.98 1.67
N ASN A 13 -10.05 -77.22 1.96
CA ASN A 13 -10.70 -76.94 3.25
C ASN A 13 -9.90 -76.61 4.53
N GLY A 14 -10.32 -75.52 5.17
CA GLY A 14 -10.04 -75.20 6.58
C GLY A 14 -10.66 -73.87 7.03
N ASP A 15 -11.98 -73.82 7.13
CA ASP A 15 -12.80 -72.71 7.68
C ASP A 15 -12.62 -72.57 9.20
N ALA A 16 -12.57 -71.34 9.73
CA ALA A 16 -13.18 -70.94 11.02
C ALA A 16 -13.11 -69.41 11.26
N THR A 17 -14.15 -68.71 10.78
CA THR A 17 -14.93 -67.66 11.46
C THR A 17 -14.33 -66.84 12.62
N GLN A 18 -14.29 -65.50 12.45
CA GLN A 18 -15.10 -64.58 13.28
C GLN A 18 -15.32 -63.23 12.56
N ARG A 19 -16.59 -62.79 12.54
CA ARG A 19 -17.09 -61.57 11.90
C ARG A 19 -16.80 -60.34 12.77
N LEU A 20 -16.46 -59.21 12.15
CA LEU A 20 -16.99 -57.92 12.58
C LEU A 20 -17.38 -57.09 11.35
N ILE A 21 -18.58 -56.54 11.44
CA ILE A 21 -19.34 -55.80 10.43
C ILE A 21 -18.83 -54.36 10.40
N VAL A 22 -18.50 -53.83 9.22
CA VAL A 22 -18.61 -52.38 8.95
C VAL A 22 -19.27 -52.19 7.59
N ILE A 23 -20.38 -51.47 7.63
CA ILE A 23 -21.28 -51.13 6.54
C ILE A 23 -20.72 -49.89 5.82
N HIS A 24 -20.72 -49.86 4.49
CA HIS A 24 -20.97 -48.62 3.74
C HIS A 24 -21.76 -48.89 2.46
N PRO A 25 -22.91 -48.23 2.26
CA PRO A 25 -23.75 -48.39 1.09
C PRO A 25 -23.48 -47.31 0.04
N GLY A 26 -23.69 -47.68 -1.23
CA GLY A 26 -24.69 -47.02 -2.07
C GLY A 26 -24.32 -45.70 -2.73
N VAL A 27 -24.08 -45.81 -4.04
CA VAL A 27 -24.27 -44.77 -5.06
C VAL A 27 -25.61 -44.04 -4.86
N VAL A 28 -25.57 -42.72 -4.69
CA VAL A 28 -26.71 -41.82 -4.92
C VAL A 28 -26.22 -40.57 -5.64
N SER A 29 -26.85 -40.32 -6.79
CA SER A 29 -26.83 -39.10 -7.57
C SER A 29 -27.24 -37.88 -6.75
N GLN A 30 -26.46 -36.78 -6.82
CA GLN A 30 -26.95 -35.46 -6.43
C GLN A 30 -26.46 -34.40 -7.43
N GLU A 31 -27.35 -34.08 -8.36
CA GLU A 31 -27.37 -32.81 -9.08
C GLU A 31 -27.51 -31.62 -8.10
N ARG A 32 -26.87 -30.49 -8.47
CA ARG A 32 -27.15 -29.11 -8.05
C ARG A 32 -27.24 -28.83 -6.55
N ALA A 33 -26.15 -28.31 -5.99
CA ALA A 33 -26.19 -27.18 -5.05
C ALA A 33 -24.77 -26.79 -4.61
N HIS A 34 -24.02 -25.98 -5.39
CA HIS A 34 -22.92 -25.17 -4.86
C HIS A 34 -22.57 -24.03 -5.83
N GLU A 35 -23.57 -23.21 -6.16
CA GLU A 35 -23.32 -21.82 -6.53
C GLU A 35 -23.80 -20.97 -5.34
N ARG A 36 -23.04 -19.93 -4.96
CA ARG A 36 -23.35 -18.89 -3.94
C ARG A 36 -22.74 -19.05 -2.53
N PRO A 37 -21.41 -19.09 -2.39
CA PRO A 37 -20.75 -18.43 -1.24
C PRO A 37 -20.03 -17.13 -1.65
N LEU A 38 -19.54 -17.04 -2.90
CA LEU A 38 -18.73 -15.91 -3.38
C LEU A 38 -19.52 -14.62 -3.63
N LEU A 39 -20.78 -14.72 -4.08
CA LEU A 39 -21.62 -13.54 -4.34
C LEU A 39 -22.02 -12.81 -3.04
N TYR A 40 -22.14 -13.51 -1.92
CA TYR A 40 -22.45 -12.91 -0.62
C TYR A 40 -21.26 -12.17 0.01
N LEU A 41 -20.02 -12.56 -0.31
CA LEU A 41 -18.82 -11.85 0.13
C LEU A 41 -18.61 -10.55 -0.67
N VAL A 42 -18.88 -10.59 -1.99
CA VAL A 42 -18.80 -9.40 -2.87
C VAL A 42 -19.91 -8.38 -2.55
N ILE A 43 -21.10 -8.84 -2.17
CA ILE A 43 -22.21 -7.93 -1.78
C ILE A 43 -21.99 -7.30 -0.40
N ASN A 44 -21.28 -7.95 0.54
CA ASN A 44 -20.95 -7.34 1.83
C ASN A 44 -19.82 -6.29 1.75
N LEU A 45 -18.94 -6.35 0.73
CA LEU A 45 -17.94 -5.30 0.47
C LEU A 45 -18.58 -4.01 -0.09
N ALA A 46 -19.82 -4.06 -0.60
CA ALA A 46 -20.56 -2.88 -1.04
C ALA A 46 -21.06 -1.99 0.13
N HIS A 47 -20.84 -2.40 1.40
CA HIS A 47 -21.11 -1.60 2.59
C HIS A 47 -19.87 -0.87 3.17
N LEU A 48 -18.71 -0.93 2.51
CA LEU A 48 -17.56 -0.07 2.82
C LEU A 48 -17.73 1.45 2.53
N PRO A 49 -18.71 1.94 1.72
CA PRO A 49 -18.95 3.38 1.58
C PRO A 49 -19.44 4.07 2.86
N THR A 50 -19.97 3.32 3.84
CA THR A 50 -20.52 3.91 5.07
C THR A 50 -19.48 4.44 6.05
N LEU A 51 -18.22 3.95 6.02
CA LEU A 51 -17.13 4.53 6.81
C LEU A 51 -16.66 5.87 6.23
N GLY A 52 -16.62 6.01 4.90
CA GLY A 52 -16.33 7.29 4.24
C GLY A 52 -17.41 8.36 4.51
N LEU A 53 -18.68 7.96 4.59
CA LEU A 53 -19.81 8.85 4.91
C LEU A 53 -19.79 9.37 6.36
N ALA A 54 -19.21 8.63 7.31
CA ALA A 54 -18.97 9.13 8.67
C ALA A 54 -17.94 10.29 8.68
N MET A 55 -16.90 10.23 7.82
CA MET A 55 -15.93 11.32 7.65
C MET A 55 -16.56 12.62 7.13
N PHE A 56 -17.57 12.53 6.25
CA PHE A 56 -18.29 13.72 5.74
C PHE A 56 -19.12 14.44 6.82
N ARG A 57 -19.54 13.75 7.89
CA ARG A 57 -20.30 14.37 8.98
C ARG A 57 -19.42 15.19 9.93
N GLY A 58 -18.16 14.78 10.15
CA GLY A 58 -17.19 15.51 10.97
C GLY A 58 -16.65 16.80 10.34
N CYS A 59 -16.69 16.90 9.00
CA CYS A 59 -16.22 18.07 8.24
C CYS A 59 -17.24 19.21 8.11
N ARG A 60 -18.42 19.15 8.76
CA ARG A 60 -19.38 20.26 8.73
C ARG A 60 -18.80 21.48 9.45
N ARG A 61 -18.65 22.58 8.70
CA ARG A 61 -18.32 23.94 9.16
C ARG A 61 -18.95 24.23 10.54
N ARG A 62 -18.13 24.30 11.60
CA ARG A 62 -18.53 25.06 12.79
C ARG A 62 -18.70 26.51 12.34
N GLN A 63 -19.93 27.02 12.41
CA GLN A 63 -20.23 28.43 12.18
C GLN A 63 -19.36 29.29 13.10
N HIS A 64 -18.90 30.43 12.57
CA HIS A 64 -18.20 31.46 13.34
C HIS A 64 -19.03 31.85 14.58
N ARG A 65 -18.65 31.34 15.75
CA ARG A 65 -19.06 31.93 17.03
C ARG A 65 -18.27 33.23 17.16
N ARG A 66 -18.98 34.38 17.11
CA ARG A 66 -18.38 35.68 17.41
C ARG A 66 -17.88 35.65 18.87
N HIS A 67 -16.57 35.65 19.08
CA HIS A 67 -16.00 35.92 20.39
C HIS A 67 -16.05 37.43 20.68
N PRO A 68 -16.29 37.84 21.94
CA PRO A 68 -16.19 39.25 22.33
C PRO A 68 -14.77 39.76 22.14
N GLN A 69 -14.62 41.03 21.78
CA GLN A 69 -13.32 41.71 21.65
C GLN A 69 -12.55 41.66 22.98
N GLY A 70 -11.62 40.71 23.10
CA GLY A 70 -10.57 40.64 24.10
C GLY A 70 -9.22 40.85 23.44
N GLN A 71 -8.33 41.57 24.13
CA GLN A 71 -7.08 42.18 23.66
C GLN A 71 -6.23 41.31 22.71
N SER A 72 -5.76 41.94 21.63
CA SER A 72 -4.78 41.39 20.70
C SER A 72 -3.45 41.17 21.42
N ILE A 73 -3.10 39.92 21.72
CA ILE A 73 -1.74 39.55 22.12
C ILE A 73 -0.90 39.44 20.84
N ALA A 74 0.10 40.31 20.71
CA ALA A 74 1.04 40.27 19.60
C ALA A 74 1.80 38.93 19.60
N VAL A 75 1.67 38.17 18.51
CA VAL A 75 2.48 36.98 18.28
C VAL A 75 3.90 37.44 17.96
N GLU A 76 4.80 37.38 18.95
CA GLU A 76 6.24 37.57 18.71
C GLU A 76 6.73 36.52 17.71
N LYS A 77 7.56 36.96 16.74
CA LYS A 77 8.19 36.06 15.77
C LYS A 77 9.10 35.07 16.50
N PRO A 78 9.14 33.79 16.10
CA PRO A 78 10.07 32.84 16.70
C PRO A 78 11.52 33.28 16.47
N SER A 79 12.37 33.07 17.47
CA SER A 79 13.82 33.27 17.38
C SER A 79 14.42 32.39 16.27
N THR A 80 15.33 32.96 15.49
CA THR A 80 16.10 32.26 14.44
C THR A 80 17.39 31.62 14.97
N ASP A 81 17.65 31.67 16.27
CA ASP A 81 18.87 31.15 16.89
C ASP A 81 18.75 29.63 17.16
N PRO A 82 19.59 28.78 16.52
CA PRO A 82 19.56 27.33 16.67
C PRO A 82 19.99 26.81 18.06
N ASN A 83 20.53 27.68 18.93
CA ASN A 83 20.98 27.29 20.28
C ASN A 83 19.94 27.54 21.38
N VAL A 84 18.76 28.06 21.05
CA VAL A 84 17.68 28.26 22.02
C VAL A 84 16.90 26.95 22.17
N PRO A 85 16.82 26.36 23.38
CA PRO A 85 16.01 25.18 23.61
C PRO A 85 14.56 25.47 23.21
N TYR A 86 13.95 24.54 22.46
CA TYR A 86 12.56 24.62 22.03
C TYR A 86 11.67 24.94 23.24
N ARG A 87 11.12 26.17 23.30
CA ARG A 87 10.05 26.45 24.27
C ARG A 87 8.88 25.57 23.89
N GLU A 88 8.45 24.71 24.80
CA GLU A 88 7.14 24.10 24.69
C GLU A 88 6.13 25.20 24.34
N PRO A 89 5.32 25.01 23.28
CA PRO A 89 4.24 25.93 23.02
C PRO A 89 3.38 25.94 24.28
N PHE A 90 3.29 27.10 24.94
CA PHE A 90 2.28 27.35 25.95
C PHE A 90 0.91 27.25 25.26
N LEU A 91 0.38 26.02 25.18
CA LEU A 91 -1.04 25.80 25.07
C LEU A 91 -1.61 26.42 26.34
N HIS A 92 -2.25 27.58 26.19
CA HIS A 92 -3.08 28.11 27.26
C HIS A 92 -4.06 26.99 27.63
N GLN A 93 -3.91 26.45 28.84
CA GLN A 93 -5.00 25.76 29.52
C GLN A 93 -6.16 26.73 29.51
N HIS A 94 -7.12 26.49 28.63
CA HIS A 94 -8.45 27.01 28.86
C HIS A 94 -8.95 26.25 30.09
N ASP A 95 -9.01 26.97 31.22
CA ASP A 95 -9.70 26.55 32.43
C ASP A 95 -11.17 26.33 32.10
N ASP A 96 -11.50 25.18 31.51
CA ASP A 96 -12.83 24.65 31.46
C ASP A 96 -12.71 23.17 31.85
N HIS A 97 -13.26 22.86 33.01
CA HIS A 97 -13.43 21.53 33.55
C HIS A 97 -14.16 20.62 32.57
N GLU A 98 -13.44 19.94 31.67
CA GLU A 98 -13.90 18.73 31.00
C GLU A 98 -12.70 17.90 30.55
N GLU A 99 -12.57 16.73 31.15
CA GLU A 99 -11.52 15.74 30.96
C GLU A 99 -11.66 15.06 29.58
N SER A 100 -11.41 15.82 28.50
CA SER A 100 -11.27 15.30 27.14
C SER A 100 -10.14 16.03 26.42
N ALA A 101 -8.92 15.56 26.60
CA ALA A 101 -7.73 16.09 25.94
C ALA A 101 -7.76 15.81 24.43
N ILE A 102 -8.48 16.62 23.67
CA ILE A 102 -8.23 16.85 22.24
C ILE A 102 -8.16 18.37 22.05
N GLU A 103 -7.02 18.95 22.47
CA GLU A 103 -6.69 20.33 22.21
C GLU A 103 -6.74 20.62 20.70
N GLY A 104 -7.35 21.74 20.34
CA GLY A 104 -7.77 22.06 18.98
C GLY A 104 -6.65 22.07 17.94
N LEU A 105 -7.05 21.92 16.67
CA LEU A 105 -6.14 21.91 15.51
C LEU A 105 -5.28 23.19 15.47
N ALA A 106 -3.96 23.01 15.53
CA ALA A 106 -3.03 24.13 15.55
C ALA A 106 -2.64 24.61 14.14
N HIS A 107 -2.16 25.85 14.07
CA HIS A 107 -1.55 26.40 12.87
C HIS A 107 -0.08 25.98 12.76
N ARG A 108 0.41 25.77 11.54
CA ARG A 108 1.78 25.33 11.22
C ARG A 108 2.90 26.03 12.00
N PHE A 109 2.76 27.33 12.27
CA PHE A 109 3.79 28.16 12.89
C PHE A 109 4.02 27.88 14.38
N VAL A 110 3.11 27.13 15.02
CA VAL A 110 3.20 26.75 16.44
C VAL A 110 3.68 25.30 16.58
N PHE A 111 3.82 24.57 15.47
CA PHE A 111 4.15 23.14 15.46
C PHE A 111 5.65 22.87 15.26
N PRO A 112 6.20 21.79 15.84
CA PRO A 112 7.58 21.39 15.59
C PRO A 112 7.87 21.28 14.08
N PRO A 113 9.04 21.75 13.61
CA PRO A 113 9.39 21.74 12.19
C PRO A 113 9.30 20.35 11.53
N HIS A 114 9.53 19.28 12.31
CA HIS A 114 9.47 17.89 11.83
C HIS A 114 8.06 17.45 11.41
N ALA A 115 7.00 17.97 12.03
CA ALA A 115 5.61 17.64 11.68
C ALA A 115 5.06 18.58 10.60
N ALA A 116 5.56 19.82 10.54
CA ALA A 116 5.11 20.89 9.64
C ALA A 116 5.91 20.98 8.33
N LYS A 117 6.22 19.84 7.69
CA LYS A 117 7.12 19.75 6.52
C LYS A 117 6.60 20.47 5.28
N ASN A 118 5.31 20.33 4.98
CA ASN A 118 4.71 20.91 3.77
C ASN A 118 4.32 22.38 4.01
N PRO A 119 4.92 23.36 3.31
CA PRO A 119 4.66 24.76 3.57
C PRO A 119 3.27 25.24 3.17
N PHE A 120 2.53 24.47 2.37
CA PHE A 120 1.21 24.84 1.88
C PHE A 120 0.06 24.31 2.76
N ILE A 121 0.38 23.49 3.76
CA ILE A 121 -0.57 22.99 4.76
C ILE A 121 -0.50 23.89 5.98
N TYR A 122 -1.59 24.59 6.27
CA TYR A 122 -1.60 25.67 7.27
C TYR A 122 -2.17 25.26 8.62
N ARG A 123 -3.09 24.30 8.63
CA ARG A 123 -3.85 23.89 9.82
C ARG A 123 -4.06 22.39 9.81
N GLY A 124 -4.57 21.88 10.92
CA GLY A 124 -4.92 20.47 11.06
C GLY A 124 -3.87 19.66 11.80
N PHE A 125 -2.81 20.28 12.32
CA PHE A 125 -1.77 19.61 13.09
C PHE A 125 -2.25 19.28 14.50
N LYS A 126 -1.90 18.08 14.99
CA LYS A 126 -2.07 17.63 16.37
C LYS A 126 -0.73 17.22 16.96
N ALA A 127 -0.58 17.27 18.28
CA ALA A 127 0.64 16.87 19.00
C ALA A 127 0.23 15.88 20.08
N PRO A 128 -0.19 14.66 19.71
CA PRO A 128 -0.46 13.62 20.70
C PRO A 128 0.78 13.43 21.58
N ARG A 129 0.58 13.45 22.90
CA ARG A 129 1.68 13.31 23.88
C ARG A 129 2.23 11.89 23.91
N ASP A 130 1.39 10.91 23.61
CA ASP A 130 1.70 9.48 23.65
C ASP A 130 1.04 8.73 22.47
N TRP A 131 1.36 7.45 22.33
CA TRP A 131 0.85 6.59 21.27
C TRP A 131 -0.65 6.28 21.41
N THR A 132 -1.21 6.29 22.62
CA THR A 132 -2.64 6.01 22.84
C THR A 132 -3.51 7.16 22.33
N LEU A 133 -3.11 8.40 22.60
CA LEU A 133 -3.76 9.58 22.02
C LEU A 133 -3.57 9.65 20.51
N ALA A 134 -2.43 9.20 19.98
CA ALA A 134 -2.23 9.07 18.54
C ALA A 134 -3.21 8.05 17.92
N LEU A 135 -3.42 6.88 18.54
CA LEU A 135 -4.43 5.92 18.06
C LEU A 135 -5.84 6.52 18.00
N ASN A 136 -6.19 7.37 18.96
CA ASN A 136 -7.49 8.04 18.95
C ASN A 136 -7.66 8.92 17.72
N THR A 137 -6.59 9.46 17.12
CA THR A 137 -6.68 10.33 15.94
C THR A 137 -7.14 9.61 14.68
N LEU A 138 -7.08 8.27 14.61
CA LEU A 138 -7.60 7.49 13.48
C LEU A 138 -9.04 7.83 13.11
N PHE A 139 -9.84 8.23 14.11
CA PHE A 139 -11.26 8.55 13.96
C PHE A 139 -11.55 10.06 14.04
N TYR A 140 -10.54 10.92 14.07
CA TYR A 140 -10.68 12.37 14.08
C TYR A 140 -9.97 13.00 12.89
N CYS A 141 -10.62 13.94 12.21
CA CYS A 141 -10.03 14.61 11.05
C CYS A 141 -8.88 15.56 11.43
N ASP A 142 -7.66 15.22 11.00
CA ASP A 142 -6.45 16.04 11.03
C ASP A 142 -5.73 16.01 9.67
N ASN A 143 -4.57 16.69 9.58
CA ASN A 143 -3.81 16.80 8.35
C ASN A 143 -3.08 15.49 7.93
N GLU A 144 -3.09 14.46 8.77
CA GLU A 144 -2.47 13.15 8.49
C GLU A 144 -3.50 12.03 8.30
N THR A 145 -4.75 12.23 8.74
CA THR A 145 -5.83 11.25 8.67
C THR A 145 -5.99 10.68 7.26
N ALA A 146 -6.02 11.56 6.25
CA ALA A 146 -6.14 11.13 4.87
C ALA A 146 -4.91 10.35 4.38
N ASN A 147 -3.70 10.63 4.89
CA ASN A 147 -2.51 9.86 4.57
C ASN A 147 -2.57 8.44 5.15
N VAL A 148 -3.00 8.30 6.41
CA VAL A 148 -3.15 6.98 7.06
C VAL A 148 -4.12 6.11 6.27
N TRP A 149 -5.32 6.63 6.00
CA TRP A 149 -6.38 5.87 5.34
C TRP A 149 -6.09 5.61 3.86
N SER A 150 -5.50 6.55 3.12
CA SER A 150 -5.16 6.33 1.71
C SER A 150 -4.09 5.25 1.53
N SER A 151 -3.13 5.13 2.45
CA SER A 151 -2.18 4.02 2.48
C SER A 151 -2.88 2.70 2.84
N LEU A 152 -3.66 2.65 3.94
CA LEU A 152 -4.36 1.43 4.37
C LEU A 152 -5.36 0.90 3.34
N PHE A 153 -6.06 1.78 2.62
CA PHE A 153 -6.96 1.37 1.55
C PHE A 153 -6.25 0.64 0.40
N GLY A 154 -4.93 0.75 0.30
CA GLY A 154 -4.15 -0.05 -0.66
C GLY A 154 -4.18 -1.56 -0.42
N VAL A 155 -4.58 -2.01 0.77
CA VAL A 155 -4.83 -3.43 1.03
C VAL A 155 -5.98 -3.99 0.19
N ILE A 156 -6.98 -3.16 -0.16
CA ILE A 156 -8.17 -3.60 -0.88
C ILE A 156 -7.83 -4.12 -2.29
N PRO A 157 -7.21 -3.34 -3.21
CA PRO A 157 -6.86 -3.84 -4.54
C PRO A 157 -5.87 -5.02 -4.47
N LEU A 158 -4.95 -5.01 -3.49
CA LEU A 158 -4.02 -6.11 -3.25
C LEU A 158 -4.77 -7.41 -2.89
N ALA A 159 -5.73 -7.34 -1.97
CA ALA A 159 -6.54 -8.47 -1.54
C ALA A 159 -7.44 -9.00 -2.67
N ILE A 160 -8.05 -8.12 -3.45
CA ILE A 160 -8.86 -8.52 -4.62
C ILE A 160 -7.99 -9.29 -5.63
N LEU A 161 -6.78 -8.80 -5.93
CA LEU A 161 -5.87 -9.49 -6.82
C LEU A 161 -5.40 -10.83 -6.23
N ALA A 162 -5.04 -10.86 -4.94
CA ALA A 162 -4.64 -12.09 -4.25
C ALA A 162 -5.75 -13.15 -4.29
N LEU A 163 -7.01 -12.76 -4.08
CA LEU A 163 -8.16 -13.66 -4.21
C LEU A 163 -8.31 -14.21 -5.63
N ASN A 164 -8.11 -13.39 -6.66
CA ASN A 164 -8.15 -13.85 -8.04
C ASN A 164 -7.03 -14.87 -8.34
N VAL A 165 -5.81 -14.58 -7.87
CA VAL A 165 -4.66 -15.49 -7.97
C VAL A 165 -4.92 -16.82 -7.26
N LEU A 166 -5.56 -16.81 -6.09
CA LEU A 166 -5.89 -18.04 -5.35
C LEU A 166 -6.92 -18.93 -6.05
N VAL A 167 -7.82 -18.35 -6.85
CA VAL A 167 -8.83 -19.11 -7.61
C VAL A 167 -8.38 -19.41 -9.05
N CYS A 168 -7.25 -18.86 -9.47
CA CYS A 168 -6.65 -19.09 -10.78
C CYS A 168 -5.97 -20.46 -10.80
N ASP A 169 -6.62 -21.45 -11.41
CA ASP A 169 -6.05 -22.78 -11.62
C ASP A 169 -5.35 -22.83 -12.99
N HIS A 170 -4.06 -22.49 -13.03
CA HIS A 170 -3.24 -22.53 -14.24
C HIS A 170 -1.97 -23.38 -14.01
N PRO A 171 -1.74 -24.45 -14.81
CA PRO A 171 -0.80 -25.52 -14.47
C PRO A 171 0.67 -25.10 -14.44
N THR A 172 1.03 -24.00 -15.11
CA THR A 172 2.41 -23.50 -15.18
C THR A 172 2.66 -22.28 -14.30
N PHE A 173 1.63 -21.76 -13.62
CA PHE A 173 1.73 -20.54 -12.83
C PHE A 173 1.96 -20.90 -11.36
N ASP A 174 3.14 -20.56 -10.84
CA ASP A 174 3.42 -20.62 -9.41
C ASP A 174 3.12 -19.25 -8.76
N PRO A 175 2.09 -19.15 -7.90
CA PRO A 175 1.73 -17.88 -7.26
C PRO A 175 2.64 -17.50 -6.06
N SER A 176 3.52 -18.40 -5.61
CA SER A 176 4.32 -18.22 -4.40
C SER A 176 5.17 -16.96 -4.43
N GLY A 177 5.86 -16.72 -5.56
CA GLY A 177 6.68 -15.52 -5.74
C GLY A 177 5.87 -14.23 -5.69
N LEU A 178 4.70 -14.22 -6.32
CA LEU A 178 3.80 -13.08 -6.28
C LEU A 178 3.30 -12.80 -4.86
N PHE A 179 2.92 -13.82 -4.08
CA PHE A 179 2.49 -13.61 -2.69
C PHE A 179 3.61 -13.07 -1.80
N ILE A 180 4.86 -13.51 -1.99
CA ILE A 180 6.02 -12.95 -1.29
C ILE A 180 6.20 -11.47 -1.66
N ALA A 181 6.13 -11.13 -2.95
CA ALA A 181 6.21 -9.74 -3.39
C ALA A 181 5.08 -8.90 -2.80
N MET A 182 3.83 -9.37 -2.86
CA MET A 182 2.69 -8.71 -2.24
C MET A 182 2.87 -8.54 -0.72
N GLY A 183 3.51 -9.50 -0.04
CA GLY A 183 3.88 -9.40 1.37
C GLY A 183 4.86 -8.25 1.66
N PHE A 184 5.89 -8.07 0.82
CA PHE A 184 6.79 -6.91 0.93
C PHE A 184 6.05 -5.57 0.74
N PHE A 185 5.08 -5.52 -0.17
CA PHE A 185 4.26 -4.32 -0.36
C PHE A 185 3.25 -4.09 0.78
N LEU A 186 2.70 -5.15 1.36
CA LEU A 186 1.88 -5.06 2.57
C LEU A 186 2.68 -4.48 3.75
N VAL A 187 3.94 -4.89 3.91
CA VAL A 187 4.84 -4.30 4.92
C VAL A 187 5.04 -2.80 4.65
N ASN A 188 5.21 -2.37 3.39
CA ASN A 188 5.25 -0.94 3.06
C ASN A 188 3.97 -0.22 3.52
N ILE A 189 2.79 -0.72 3.16
CA ILE A 189 1.50 -0.14 3.55
C ILE A 189 1.41 0.03 5.08
N LEU A 190 1.77 -1.00 5.84
CA LEU A 190 1.71 -0.98 7.31
C LEU A 190 2.69 0.01 7.92
N LEU A 191 3.94 0.07 7.44
CA LEU A 191 4.94 0.99 7.97
C LEU A 191 4.61 2.46 7.62
N THR A 192 4.20 2.72 6.38
CA THR A 192 3.83 4.07 5.93
C THR A 192 2.57 4.58 6.62
N SER A 193 1.53 3.76 6.75
CA SER A 193 0.32 4.16 7.49
C SER A 193 0.61 4.41 8.98
N SER A 194 1.43 3.57 9.60
CA SER A 194 1.85 3.74 10.99
C SER A 194 2.69 5.00 11.17
N TYR A 195 3.55 5.35 10.21
CA TYR A 195 4.25 6.63 10.22
C TYR A 195 3.29 7.81 10.24
N HIS A 196 2.32 7.85 9.33
CA HIS A 196 1.36 8.95 9.32
C HIS A 196 0.51 9.03 10.59
N LEU A 197 0.29 7.90 11.26
CA LEU A 197 -0.42 7.85 12.53
C LEU A 197 0.41 8.40 13.70
N PHE A 198 1.72 8.10 13.74
CA PHE A 198 2.57 8.40 14.88
C PHE A 198 3.59 9.54 14.65
N ASN A 199 3.72 10.09 13.44
CA ASN A 199 4.73 11.11 13.13
C ASN A 199 4.53 12.42 13.92
N GLN A 200 3.34 12.65 14.45
CA GLN A 200 3.03 13.83 15.24
C GLN A 200 3.35 13.67 16.73
N VAL A 201 3.75 12.46 17.18
CA VAL A 201 4.25 12.20 18.54
C VAL A 201 5.75 12.53 18.57
N PRO A 202 6.19 13.60 19.25
CA PRO A 202 7.56 14.11 19.11
C PRO A 202 8.66 13.09 19.41
N HIS A 203 8.50 12.30 20.47
CA HIS A 203 9.51 11.31 20.89
C HIS A 203 9.48 10.01 20.07
N LEU A 204 8.45 9.76 19.25
CA LEU A 204 8.36 8.59 18.37
C LEU A 204 8.68 8.93 16.90
N TYR A 205 8.76 10.22 16.57
CA TYR A 205 8.95 10.70 15.21
C TYR A 205 10.15 10.06 14.50
N ALA A 206 11.32 10.07 15.14
CA ALA A 206 12.55 9.57 14.51
C ALA A 206 12.47 8.08 14.16
N LEU A 207 11.89 7.27 15.05
CA LEU A 207 11.66 5.84 14.84
C LEU A 207 10.71 5.61 13.67
N TRP A 208 9.53 6.23 13.69
CA TRP A 208 8.54 6.00 12.65
C TRP A 208 8.95 6.58 11.29
N SER A 209 9.68 7.69 11.27
CA SER A 209 10.26 8.26 10.04
C SER A 209 11.32 7.33 9.43
N LEU A 210 12.11 6.63 10.26
CA LEU A 210 13.02 5.58 9.80
C LEU A 210 12.25 4.36 9.27
N LEU A 211 11.20 3.93 9.97
CA LEU A 211 10.39 2.79 9.56
C LEU A 211 9.62 3.05 8.25
N ASP A 212 9.12 4.28 8.02
CA ASP A 212 8.55 4.66 6.73
C ASP A 212 9.58 4.57 5.60
N PHE A 213 10.79 5.05 5.86
CA PHE A 213 11.90 4.95 4.91
C PHE A 213 12.25 3.49 4.58
N ALA A 214 12.28 2.61 5.58
CA ALA A 214 12.42 1.16 5.38
C ALA A 214 11.23 0.56 4.61
N GLY A 215 10.02 1.04 4.86
CA GLY A 215 8.80 0.67 4.14
C GLY A 215 8.92 0.97 2.65
N ILE A 216 9.37 2.16 2.26
CA ILE A 216 9.60 2.52 0.85
C ILE A 216 10.58 1.53 0.20
N ASN A 217 11.65 1.17 0.92
CA ASN A 217 12.63 0.20 0.46
C ASN A 217 12.03 -1.20 0.28
N MET A 218 11.11 -1.63 1.16
CA MET A 218 10.36 -2.88 0.98
C MET A 218 9.47 -2.85 -0.27
N ALA A 219 8.87 -1.71 -0.62
CA ALA A 219 8.11 -1.58 -1.86
C ALA A 219 9.00 -1.72 -3.11
N ILE A 220 10.22 -1.16 -3.09
CA ILE A 220 11.20 -1.33 -4.19
C ILE A 220 11.62 -2.80 -4.31
N CYS A 221 11.95 -3.44 -3.19
CA CYS A 221 12.28 -4.87 -3.14
C CYS A 221 11.14 -5.74 -3.65
N SER A 222 9.89 -5.35 -3.39
CA SER A 222 8.70 -6.06 -3.89
C SER A 222 8.64 -6.10 -5.43
N LEU A 223 8.82 -4.95 -6.09
CA LEU A 223 8.83 -4.87 -7.55
C LEU A 223 9.97 -5.70 -8.14
N SER A 224 11.17 -5.56 -7.57
CA SER A 224 12.36 -6.31 -7.99
C SER A 224 12.18 -7.82 -7.85
N PHE A 225 11.68 -8.27 -6.70
CA PHE A 225 11.46 -9.68 -6.40
C PHE A 225 10.44 -10.29 -7.36
N ALA A 226 9.29 -9.63 -7.57
CA ALA A 226 8.26 -10.10 -8.50
C ALA A 226 8.82 -10.32 -9.91
N MET A 227 9.50 -9.30 -10.48
CA MET A 227 10.10 -9.45 -11.82
C MET A 227 11.14 -10.58 -11.85
N SER A 228 12.07 -10.59 -10.89
CA SER A 228 13.14 -11.59 -10.84
C SER A 228 12.60 -13.02 -10.71
N TRP A 229 11.58 -13.23 -9.88
CA TRP A 229 10.95 -14.54 -9.69
C TRP A 229 10.34 -15.10 -10.98
N TYR A 230 9.69 -14.24 -11.76
CA TYR A 230 9.05 -14.63 -13.03
C TYR A 230 9.96 -14.50 -14.25
N GLY A 231 11.28 -14.36 -14.04
CA GLY A 231 12.29 -14.37 -15.11
C GLY A 231 12.47 -13.05 -15.86
N HIS A 232 11.86 -11.97 -15.39
CA HIS A 232 12.07 -10.62 -15.94
C HIS A 232 13.32 -10.02 -15.30
N GLN A 233 14.43 -10.01 -16.05
CA GLN A 233 15.74 -9.60 -15.55
C GLN A 233 16.48 -8.75 -16.59
N MET A 234 17.33 -7.84 -16.11
CA MET A 234 18.25 -7.07 -16.94
C MET A 234 19.49 -7.88 -17.33
N TRP A 235 19.89 -8.84 -16.50
CA TRP A 235 21.04 -9.74 -16.77
C TRP A 235 20.60 -11.20 -16.87
N PRO A 236 20.01 -11.65 -18.00
CA PRO A 236 19.47 -13.00 -18.14
C PRO A 236 20.52 -14.13 -18.02
N SER A 237 21.81 -13.81 -18.20
CA SER A 237 22.90 -14.77 -18.03
C SER A 237 23.25 -15.06 -16.56
N GLN A 238 22.69 -14.29 -15.62
CA GLN A 238 22.92 -14.44 -14.19
C GLN A 238 21.67 -15.02 -13.49
N PRO A 239 21.85 -15.77 -12.39
CA PRO A 239 20.71 -16.22 -11.59
C PRO A 239 19.85 -15.05 -11.09
N TRP A 240 18.54 -15.24 -11.03
CA TRP A 240 17.56 -14.22 -10.61
C TRP A 240 17.89 -13.52 -9.29
N TYR A 241 18.46 -14.26 -8.33
CA TYR A 241 18.78 -13.73 -7.02
C TYR A 241 19.95 -12.72 -7.02
N TYR A 242 20.74 -12.61 -8.09
CA TYR A 242 21.79 -11.58 -8.20
C TYR A 242 21.19 -10.18 -8.34
N GLU A 243 20.19 -10.04 -9.19
CA GLU A 243 19.55 -8.75 -9.43
C GLU A 243 18.73 -8.33 -8.21
N PHE A 244 17.88 -9.22 -7.71
CA PHE A 244 17.14 -8.99 -6.46
C PHE A 244 18.09 -8.72 -5.29
N GLY A 245 19.17 -9.49 -5.15
CA GLY A 245 20.18 -9.30 -4.10
C GLY A 245 20.86 -7.94 -4.18
N THR A 246 21.11 -7.42 -5.38
CA THR A 246 21.68 -6.08 -5.58
C THR A 246 20.71 -4.99 -5.12
N VAL A 247 19.45 -5.08 -5.53
CA VAL A 247 18.41 -4.12 -5.10
C VAL A 247 18.21 -4.18 -3.59
N PHE A 248 18.13 -5.38 -3.01
CA PHE A 248 17.98 -5.60 -1.57
C PHE A 248 19.17 -5.06 -0.77
N LEU A 249 20.39 -5.25 -1.26
CA LEU A 249 21.60 -4.72 -0.62
C LEU A 249 21.60 -3.19 -0.62
N LEU A 250 21.27 -2.55 -1.75
CA LEU A 250 21.19 -1.09 -1.85
C LEU A 250 20.12 -0.52 -0.92
N ALA A 251 18.93 -1.14 -0.88
CA ALA A 251 17.86 -0.79 0.05
C ALA A 251 18.28 -0.93 1.53
N SER A 252 19.02 -1.99 1.86
CA SER A 252 19.53 -2.24 3.22
C SER A 252 20.58 -1.21 3.63
N ILE A 253 21.52 -0.88 2.73
CA ILE A 253 22.53 0.16 2.96
C ILE A 253 21.86 1.52 3.15
N ALA A 254 20.90 1.89 2.28
CA ALA A 254 20.16 3.15 2.38
C ALA A 254 19.48 3.29 3.76
N THR A 255 18.77 2.25 4.18
CA THR A 255 18.07 2.22 5.46
C THR A 255 19.04 2.32 6.64
N SER A 256 20.16 1.58 6.58
CA SER A 256 21.18 1.59 7.64
C SER A 256 21.86 2.95 7.78
N ILE A 257 22.25 3.58 6.66
CA ILE A 257 22.83 4.92 6.68
C ILE A 257 21.80 5.93 7.19
N SER A 258 20.52 5.80 6.81
CA SER A 258 19.47 6.68 7.32
C SER A 258 19.27 6.52 8.82
N ALA A 259 19.34 5.30 9.35
CA ALA A 259 19.25 5.07 10.78
C ALA A 259 20.40 5.75 11.52
N VAL A 260 21.63 5.50 11.08
CA VAL A 260 22.84 6.10 11.68
C VAL A 260 22.78 7.63 11.62
N TYR A 261 22.44 8.20 10.47
CA TYR A 261 22.38 9.65 10.30
C TYR A 261 21.36 10.30 11.25
N ARG A 262 20.18 9.69 11.40
CA ARG A 262 19.13 10.18 12.31
C ARG A 262 19.56 10.12 13.77
N ILE A 263 20.22 9.03 14.18
CA ILE A 263 20.78 8.90 15.53
C ILE A 263 21.81 10.00 15.81
N LEU A 264 22.64 10.34 14.82
CA LEU A 264 23.74 11.29 15.01
C LEU A 264 23.31 12.76 14.91
N THR A 265 22.29 13.07 14.10
CA THR A 265 21.96 14.45 13.75
C THR A 265 20.58 14.90 14.20
N ASP A 266 19.68 13.99 14.55
CA ASP A 266 18.26 14.26 14.81
C ASP A 266 17.54 14.98 13.63
N HIS A 267 18.11 14.89 12.43
CA HIS A 267 17.56 15.47 11.21
C HIS A 267 17.12 14.38 10.22
N ASP A 268 16.12 14.70 9.40
CA ASP A 268 15.72 13.88 8.26
C ASP A 268 16.76 14.00 7.13
N PRO A 269 17.41 12.90 6.73
CA PRO A 269 18.35 12.93 5.61
C PRO A 269 17.61 12.91 4.27
N PHE A 270 17.06 14.06 3.86
CA PHE A 270 16.37 14.17 2.56
C PHE A 270 17.26 13.70 1.38
N TRP A 271 18.58 13.93 1.46
CA TRP A 271 19.54 13.50 0.45
C TRP A 271 19.68 11.97 0.34
N LEU A 272 19.37 11.19 1.39
CA LEU A 272 19.41 9.72 1.34
C LEU A 272 18.29 9.13 0.49
N GLN A 273 17.25 9.93 0.18
CA GLN A 273 16.23 9.57 -0.79
C GLN A 273 16.85 9.31 -2.19
N SER A 274 18.02 9.89 -2.48
CA SER A 274 18.78 9.63 -3.71
C SER A 274 19.22 8.17 -3.84
N ILE A 275 19.51 7.47 -2.73
CA ILE A 275 19.89 6.04 -2.78
C ILE A 275 18.68 5.17 -3.13
N ASN A 276 17.50 5.49 -2.56
CA ASN A 276 16.26 4.81 -2.94
C ASN A 276 15.91 5.05 -4.41
N ILE A 277 16.18 6.26 -4.94
CA ILE A 277 16.04 6.57 -6.36
C ILE A 277 16.96 5.68 -7.20
N THR A 278 18.21 5.43 -6.78
CA THR A 278 19.11 4.51 -7.49
C THR A 278 18.59 3.07 -7.51
N ALA A 279 18.14 2.54 -6.37
CA ALA A 279 17.58 1.19 -6.30
C ALA A 279 16.31 1.07 -7.17
N PHE A 280 15.43 2.07 -7.11
CA PHE A 280 14.24 2.13 -7.95
C PHE A 280 14.57 2.29 -9.44
N PHE A 281 15.63 3.02 -9.78
CA PHE A 281 16.08 3.18 -11.16
C PHE A 281 16.54 1.85 -11.77
N LEU A 282 17.23 0.99 -11.01
CA LEU A 282 17.57 -0.37 -11.46
C LEU A 282 16.31 -1.19 -11.75
N VAL A 283 15.33 -1.17 -10.84
CA VAL A 283 14.04 -1.85 -11.02
C VAL A 283 13.32 -1.33 -12.27
N LEU A 284 13.28 -0.02 -12.47
CA LEU A 284 12.63 0.61 -13.62
C LEU A 284 13.34 0.24 -14.93
N GLN A 285 14.67 0.17 -14.92
CA GLN A 285 15.44 -0.28 -16.08
C GLN A 285 15.10 -1.73 -16.43
N THR A 286 15.05 -2.64 -15.44
CA THR A 286 14.61 -4.02 -15.68
C THR A 286 13.20 -4.06 -16.25
N PHE A 287 12.27 -3.31 -15.68
CA PHE A 287 10.89 -3.22 -16.17
C PHE A 287 10.86 -2.80 -17.65
N ILE A 288 11.53 -1.70 -18.02
CA ILE A 288 11.53 -1.16 -19.38
C ILE A 288 12.11 -2.15 -20.40
N ASN A 289 13.15 -2.92 -20.04
CA ASN A 289 13.83 -3.81 -20.97
C ASN A 289 13.22 -5.21 -21.07
N SER A 290 12.51 -5.67 -20.04
CA SER A 290 12.07 -7.07 -19.93
C SER A 290 10.57 -7.28 -19.86
N MET A 291 9.79 -6.26 -19.46
CA MET A 291 8.33 -6.36 -19.45
C MET A 291 7.76 -5.97 -20.82
N PRO A 292 6.83 -6.74 -21.38
CA PRO A 292 6.25 -6.44 -22.68
C PRO A 292 5.32 -5.22 -22.62
N TYR A 293 5.04 -4.65 -23.78
CA TYR A 293 4.05 -3.58 -23.88
C TYR A 293 2.64 -4.11 -23.62
N SER A 294 1.96 -3.56 -22.62
CA SER A 294 0.56 -3.86 -22.30
C SER A 294 -0.11 -2.64 -21.67
N SER A 295 -1.45 -2.55 -21.75
CA SER A 295 -2.20 -1.49 -21.06
C SER A 295 -1.91 -1.42 -19.56
N ARG A 296 -1.72 -2.58 -18.92
CA ARG A 296 -1.37 -2.73 -17.51
C ARG A 296 -0.03 -2.09 -17.18
N ASN A 297 0.97 -2.35 -18.02
CA ASN A 297 2.31 -1.77 -17.89
C ASN A 297 2.31 -0.26 -18.15
N ILE A 298 1.51 0.23 -19.11
CA ILE A 298 1.31 1.66 -19.33
C ILE A 298 0.66 2.32 -18.11
N CYS A 299 -0.38 1.71 -17.53
CA CYS A 299 -1.02 2.22 -16.33
C CYS A 299 -0.05 2.24 -15.14
N PHE A 300 0.77 1.21 -14.94
CA PHE A 300 1.82 1.21 -13.91
C PHE A 300 2.75 2.41 -14.04
N ILE A 301 3.34 2.63 -15.21
CA ILE A 301 4.24 3.76 -15.47
C ILE A 301 3.51 5.10 -15.31
N THR A 302 2.28 5.19 -15.82
CA THR A 302 1.47 6.42 -15.74
C THR A 302 1.18 6.79 -14.30
N PHE A 303 0.69 5.86 -13.49
CA PHE A 303 0.36 6.11 -12.09
C PHE A 303 1.59 6.40 -11.24
N ILE A 304 2.69 5.67 -11.41
CA ILE A 304 3.90 5.91 -10.62
C ILE A 304 4.54 7.27 -10.98
N THR A 305 4.61 7.62 -12.26
CA THR A 305 5.23 8.87 -12.72
C THR A 305 4.36 10.09 -12.41
N ILE A 306 3.08 10.08 -12.78
CA ILE A 306 2.19 11.22 -12.51
C ILE A 306 2.03 11.43 -11.00
N GLY A 307 1.86 10.36 -10.23
CA GLY A 307 1.79 10.43 -8.78
C GLY A 307 3.03 11.06 -8.17
N ALA A 308 4.23 10.64 -8.61
CA ALA A 308 5.49 11.20 -8.13
C ALA A 308 5.64 12.68 -8.48
N ILE A 309 5.27 13.08 -9.71
CA ILE A 309 5.29 14.49 -10.13
C ILE A 309 4.37 15.33 -9.23
N ILE A 310 3.13 14.88 -9.00
CA ILE A 310 2.16 15.55 -8.12
C ILE A 310 2.74 15.69 -6.70
N HIS A 311 3.30 14.60 -6.17
CA HIS A 311 3.91 14.56 -4.84
C HIS A 311 5.06 15.55 -4.68
N VAL A 312 5.99 15.57 -5.64
CA VAL A 312 7.17 16.45 -5.58
C VAL A 312 6.77 17.91 -5.80
N ALA A 313 5.87 18.17 -6.74
CA ALA A 313 5.40 19.52 -7.05
C ALA A 313 4.52 20.12 -5.94
N LYS A 314 4.00 19.29 -5.02
CA LYS A 314 3.06 19.65 -3.94
C LYS A 314 1.76 20.23 -4.48
N ILE A 315 1.24 19.67 -5.55
CA ILE A 315 -0.02 20.10 -6.20
C ILE A 315 -1.16 19.19 -5.71
N PRO A 316 -2.37 19.70 -5.43
CA PRO A 316 -2.86 21.06 -5.66
C PRO A 316 -2.63 22.04 -4.51
N GLU A 317 -2.12 21.61 -3.35
CA GLU A 317 -1.97 22.49 -2.18
C GLU A 317 -1.06 23.70 -2.43
N ARG A 318 -0.08 23.57 -3.34
CA ARG A 318 0.76 24.68 -3.78
C ARG A 318 -0.01 25.75 -4.55
N TRP A 319 -1.00 25.36 -5.34
CA TRP A 319 -1.84 26.30 -6.10
C TRP A 319 -2.88 26.98 -5.21
N PHE A 320 -3.39 26.26 -4.21
CA PHE A 320 -4.36 26.79 -3.26
C PHE A 320 -3.94 26.49 -1.82
N PRO A 321 -2.95 27.24 -1.28
CA PRO A 321 -2.45 27.01 0.06
C PRO A 321 -3.54 27.14 1.12
N GLY A 322 -3.55 26.23 2.09
CA GLY A 322 -4.57 26.19 3.15
C GLY A 322 -5.92 25.54 2.76
N CYS A 323 -6.19 25.33 1.47
CA CYS A 323 -7.44 24.70 1.02
C CYS A 323 -7.42 23.18 1.22
N PHE A 324 -6.28 22.54 0.94
CA PHE A 324 -6.10 21.08 0.97
C PHE A 324 -5.43 20.61 2.26
N CYS A 325 -5.83 21.14 3.42
CA CYS A 325 -5.16 20.80 4.70
C CYS A 325 -5.49 19.40 5.23
N PHE A 326 -6.64 18.83 4.86
CA PHE A 326 -7.15 17.58 5.44
C PHE A 326 -7.32 16.46 4.41
N ILE A 327 -7.62 16.81 3.16
CA ILE A 327 -7.91 15.85 2.09
C ILE A 327 -7.48 16.46 0.75
N GLY A 328 -7.07 15.60 -0.19
CA GLY A 328 -6.78 15.98 -1.56
C GLY A 328 -5.43 16.69 -1.77
N HIS A 329 -4.57 16.75 -0.75
CA HIS A 329 -3.19 17.20 -0.93
C HIS A 329 -2.33 16.12 -1.61
N SER A 330 -1.23 16.56 -2.19
CA SER A 330 -0.32 15.74 -3.01
C SER A 330 0.13 14.44 -2.34
N HIS A 331 0.37 14.45 -1.03
CA HIS A 331 0.83 13.27 -0.29
C HIS A 331 -0.24 12.16 -0.23
N MET A 332 -1.51 12.51 -0.02
CA MET A 332 -2.61 11.55 -0.08
C MET A 332 -2.78 11.01 -1.50
N ILE A 333 -2.66 11.89 -2.51
CA ILE A 333 -2.76 11.48 -3.93
C ILE A 333 -1.64 10.50 -4.28
N TRP A 334 -0.43 10.72 -3.77
CA TRP A 334 0.70 9.80 -3.92
C TRP A 334 0.36 8.39 -3.44
N HIS A 335 -0.18 8.25 -2.22
CA HIS A 335 -0.59 6.96 -1.64
C HIS A 335 -1.56 6.21 -2.54
N CYS A 336 -2.60 6.90 -3.04
CA CYS A 336 -3.53 6.30 -3.99
C CYS A 336 -2.85 5.92 -5.31
N SER A 337 -1.98 6.78 -5.84
CA SER A 337 -1.37 6.60 -7.15
C SER A 337 -0.40 5.41 -7.19
N TYR A 338 0.57 5.33 -6.26
CA TYR A 338 1.51 4.20 -6.27
C TYR A 338 0.81 2.88 -5.93
N THR A 339 -0.23 2.89 -5.08
CA THR A 339 -1.04 1.70 -4.81
C THR A 339 -1.67 1.15 -6.08
N LEU A 340 -2.30 2.01 -6.88
CA LEU A 340 -2.88 1.62 -8.17
C LEU A 340 -1.79 1.16 -9.15
N ALA A 341 -0.62 1.79 -9.12
CA ALA A 341 0.52 1.35 -9.92
C ALA A 341 0.91 -0.10 -9.56
N PHE A 342 1.10 -0.41 -8.27
CA PHE A 342 1.45 -1.75 -7.81
C PHE A 342 0.39 -2.79 -8.19
N PHE A 343 -0.90 -2.44 -8.07
CA PHE A 343 -1.98 -3.30 -8.57
C PHE A 343 -1.83 -3.60 -10.07
N CYS A 344 -1.64 -2.57 -10.91
CA CYS A 344 -1.46 -2.73 -12.35
C CYS A 344 -0.23 -3.60 -12.68
N PHE A 345 0.87 -3.39 -11.95
CA PHE A 345 2.11 -4.14 -12.12
C PHE A 345 1.95 -5.62 -11.77
N TYR A 346 1.41 -5.95 -10.60
CA TYR A 346 1.17 -7.35 -10.23
C TYR A 346 0.16 -8.02 -11.13
N SER A 347 -0.91 -7.31 -11.51
CA SER A 347 -1.89 -7.83 -12.46
C SER A 347 -1.24 -8.12 -13.82
N SER A 348 -0.31 -7.26 -14.26
CA SER A 348 0.51 -7.51 -15.46
C SER A 348 1.35 -8.78 -15.34
N ILE A 349 2.05 -8.98 -14.22
CA ILE A 349 2.82 -10.20 -13.96
C ILE A 349 1.93 -11.43 -14.07
N VAL A 350 0.75 -11.45 -13.44
CA VAL A 350 -0.17 -12.59 -13.56
C VAL A 350 -0.60 -12.78 -15.01
N ARG A 351 -1.01 -11.70 -15.68
CA ARG A 351 -1.49 -11.71 -17.07
C ARG A 351 -0.48 -12.29 -18.06
N GLU A 352 0.81 -12.04 -17.84
CA GLU A 352 1.89 -12.61 -18.65
C GLU A 352 2.07 -14.12 -18.41
N GLN A 353 1.84 -14.59 -17.19
CA GLN A 353 2.01 -16.01 -16.84
C GLN A 353 0.80 -16.87 -17.22
N VAL A 354 -0.42 -16.34 -17.12
CA VAL A 354 -1.67 -17.12 -17.28
C VAL A 354 -2.43 -16.82 -18.57
N GLY A 355 -2.05 -15.78 -19.30
CA GLY A 355 -2.72 -15.39 -20.54
C GLY A 355 -4.03 -14.60 -20.34
N PRO A 356 -4.79 -14.33 -21.43
CA PRO A 356 -5.96 -13.46 -21.40
C PRO A 356 -7.20 -14.11 -20.81
N ASN A 357 -8.11 -13.28 -20.31
CA ASN A 357 -9.47 -13.64 -19.88
C ASN A 357 -9.52 -14.53 -18.63
N VAL A 358 -8.47 -14.46 -17.81
CA VAL A 358 -8.37 -15.18 -16.52
C VAL A 358 -8.65 -14.22 -15.37
N LEU A 359 -8.21 -12.96 -15.51
CA LEU A 359 -8.33 -11.97 -14.46
C LEU A 359 -9.66 -11.21 -14.59
N TRP A 360 -10.26 -10.88 -13.44
CA TRP A 360 -11.51 -10.11 -13.38
C TRP A 360 -11.39 -8.72 -14.03
N ASP A 361 -10.18 -8.17 -14.06
CA ASP A 361 -9.87 -6.84 -14.56
C ASP A 361 -9.55 -6.83 -16.07
N ASP A 362 -9.55 -7.97 -16.75
CA ASP A 362 -9.25 -8.05 -18.20
C ASP A 362 -10.17 -7.16 -19.03
N ASN A 363 -11.47 -7.12 -18.73
CA ASN A 363 -12.41 -6.23 -19.44
C ASN A 363 -12.05 -4.75 -19.31
N PHE A 364 -11.58 -4.33 -18.13
CA PHE A 364 -11.18 -2.94 -17.90
C PHE A 364 -9.95 -2.58 -18.72
N PHE A 365 -8.93 -3.43 -18.71
CA PHE A 365 -7.69 -3.18 -19.45
C PHE A 365 -7.83 -3.35 -20.97
N ASN A 366 -8.72 -4.24 -21.43
CA ASN A 366 -9.07 -4.35 -22.85
C ASN A 366 -9.68 -3.03 -23.41
N LEU A 367 -10.45 -2.29 -22.60
CA LEU A 367 -10.97 -0.97 -23.00
C LEU A 367 -9.87 0.08 -23.18
N ILE A 368 -8.78 -0.04 -22.43
CA ILE A 368 -7.61 0.84 -22.53
C ILE A 368 -6.78 0.48 -23.76
N GLU A 369 -6.71 -0.81 -24.12
CA GLU A 369 -6.01 -1.29 -25.32
C GLU A 369 -6.74 -0.95 -26.62
N THR A 370 -8.07 -0.84 -26.59
CA THR A 370 -8.81 -0.33 -27.74
C THR A 370 -8.54 1.16 -27.88
N PRO A 371 -7.81 1.63 -28.92
CA PRO A 371 -7.74 3.06 -29.16
C PRO A 371 -9.17 3.56 -29.37
N PRO A 372 -9.55 4.74 -28.83
CA PRO A 372 -10.76 5.39 -29.31
C PRO A 372 -10.63 5.47 -30.83
N SER A 373 -11.65 5.05 -31.56
CA SER A 373 -11.75 5.12 -33.02
C SER A 373 -11.77 6.56 -33.57
N ILE A 374 -11.21 7.51 -32.81
CA ILE A 374 -11.09 8.92 -33.08
C ILE A 374 -9.58 9.16 -33.26
N PHE A 375 -9.17 9.31 -34.52
CA PHE A 375 -7.81 9.44 -35.08
C PHE A 375 -7.15 8.14 -35.58
N PRO A 376 -7.31 7.82 -36.88
CA PRO A 376 -6.52 6.80 -37.53
C PRO A 376 -5.12 7.35 -37.80
N ILE A 377 -4.19 7.26 -36.83
CA ILE A 377 -2.76 7.33 -37.14
C ILE A 377 -2.31 5.89 -37.43
N LYS A 378 -2.72 5.38 -38.60
CA LYS A 378 -2.06 4.25 -39.24
C LYS A 378 -0.94 4.81 -40.13
N ARG A 379 0.28 4.31 -39.92
CA ARG A 379 1.51 4.49 -40.73
C ARG A 379 2.15 5.88 -40.72
N ILE A 380 3.04 6.11 -39.75
CA ILE A 380 4.39 6.64 -40.04
C ILE A 380 5.35 5.98 -39.05
N LEU A 381 5.86 4.80 -39.42
CA LEU A 381 7.19 4.27 -39.10
C LEU A 381 7.51 3.22 -40.17
#